data_AF-V3ZZU5-F1
#
_entry.id   AF-V3ZZU5-F1
#
_cell.length_a   1.000
_cell.length_b   1.000
_cell.length_c   1.000
_cell.angle_alpha   90.00
_cell.angle_beta   90.00
_cell.angle_gamma   90.00
#
_symmetry.space_group_name_H-M   'P 1'
#
loop_
_entity.id
_entity.type
_entity.pdbx_description
1 polymer ?
#
loop_
_entity_poly.entity_id
_entity_poly.type
_entity_poly.pdbx_seq_one_letter_code
_entity_poly.pdbx_strand_id
1 'polypeptide(L)'
;MGIRRLLTYCLTEENHCYETVDLVQIAQQHHDGIEILVDYYNFVNYFRCKFVKELSVQANNSYLCLMGAEYVSLDKQICNMLTKLKNCNIKLRFYIDGGQGTNPEEKRQKMEVWRRRHCRDVDSLNDSLNVCCGDVDISNFDMDRCVRPVLSDIQVMASIKSCGFEIVQISNGEADAVIAKDFLMRPNVYAILSSDSDFVVFKHSYLIPNNFFDMNKNLQFTENDSFIPSSIICGVIQNRKVVSRLN
;
A
#
# COMPACT_ATOMS: atom_id res chain seq x y z
N MET A 1 -2.72 1.95 13.96
CA MET A 1 -1.63 2.23 14.95
C MET A 1 -0.89 0.95 15.30
N GLY A 2 0.16 0.59 14.57
CA GLY A 2 0.75 -0.76 14.69
C GLY A 2 1.39 -1.22 15.98
N ILE A 3 1.25 -2.52 16.22
CA ILE A 3 1.88 -3.24 17.33
C ILE A 3 3.37 -3.34 17.05
N ARG A 4 4.16 -2.71 17.93
CA ARG A 4 5.61 -2.60 17.77
C ARG A 4 6.23 -3.99 17.56
N ARG A 5 7.01 -4.14 16.47
CA ARG A 5 7.72 -5.37 16.06
C ARG A 5 6.85 -6.56 15.68
N LEU A 6 5.52 -6.47 15.71
CA LEU A 6 4.66 -7.60 15.33
C LEU A 6 4.86 -7.98 13.86
N LEU A 7 4.82 -7.00 12.94
CA LEU A 7 5.11 -7.26 11.54
C LEU A 7 6.49 -7.89 11.36
N THR A 8 7.52 -7.31 11.98
CA THR A 8 8.89 -7.84 11.91
C THR A 8 8.99 -9.27 12.41
N TYR A 9 8.30 -9.60 13.50
CA TYR A 9 8.22 -10.97 14.02
C TYR A 9 7.58 -11.90 13.00
N CYS A 10 6.41 -11.55 12.45
CA CYS A 10 5.74 -12.36 11.44
C CYS A 10 6.58 -12.56 10.17
N LEU A 11 7.35 -11.55 9.79
CA LEU A 11 8.28 -11.57 8.65
C LEU A 11 9.62 -12.26 8.97
N THR A 12 9.94 -12.56 10.23
CA THR A 12 11.14 -13.34 10.58
C THR A 12 10.77 -14.80 10.74
N GLU A 13 9.61 -15.08 11.34
CA GLU A 13 9.02 -16.41 11.51
C GLU A 13 8.21 -16.81 10.28
N GLU A 14 8.75 -16.53 9.09
CA GLU A 14 8.06 -16.62 7.81
C GLU A 14 7.33 -17.97 7.68
N ASN A 15 8.05 -19.08 7.75
CA ASN A 15 7.49 -20.44 7.58
C ASN A 15 6.32 -20.78 8.52
N HIS A 16 6.13 -20.02 9.60
CA HIS A 16 5.10 -20.25 10.61
C HIS A 16 3.97 -19.22 10.57
N CYS A 17 4.21 -17.99 10.11
CA CYS A 17 3.23 -16.90 10.21
C CYS A 17 2.55 -16.53 8.89
N TYR A 18 3.20 -16.77 7.74
CA TYR A 18 2.63 -16.46 6.42
C TYR A 18 2.25 -17.72 5.63
N GLU A 19 1.50 -17.50 4.56
CA GLU A 19 1.21 -18.48 3.51
C GLU A 19 1.32 -17.78 2.16
N THR A 20 1.93 -18.45 1.20
CA THR A 20 1.92 -17.98 -0.19
C THR A 20 0.61 -18.42 -0.84
N VAL A 21 -0.13 -17.46 -1.40
CA VAL A 21 -1.41 -17.72 -2.08
C VAL A 21 -1.42 -17.10 -3.46
N ASP A 22 -2.20 -17.68 -4.37
CA ASP A 22 -2.52 -17.09 -5.66
C ASP A 22 -3.91 -16.45 -5.61
N LEU A 23 -3.95 -15.11 -5.65
CA LEU A 23 -5.21 -14.37 -5.59
C LEU A 23 -6.11 -14.65 -6.79
N VAL A 24 -5.56 -15.00 -7.95
CA VAL A 24 -6.36 -15.33 -9.15
C VAL A 24 -7.10 -16.66 -8.92
N GLN A 25 -6.43 -17.65 -8.36
CA GLN A 25 -7.05 -18.94 -8.03
C GLN A 25 -8.13 -18.78 -6.96
N ILE A 26 -7.87 -17.97 -5.92
CA ILE A 26 -8.87 -17.68 -4.89
C ILE A 26 -10.06 -16.97 -5.53
N ALA A 27 -9.85 -15.94 -6.34
CA ALA A 27 -10.94 -15.23 -7.01
C ALA A 27 -11.81 -16.15 -7.87
N GLN A 28 -11.23 -17.14 -8.55
CA GLN A 28 -11.95 -18.13 -9.36
C GLN A 28 -12.79 -19.11 -8.53
N GLN A 29 -12.41 -19.37 -7.27
CA GLN A 29 -13.19 -20.22 -6.36
C GLN A 29 -14.45 -19.53 -5.83
N HIS A 30 -14.55 -18.21 -5.98
CA HIS A 30 -15.68 -17.40 -5.53
C HIS A 30 -16.49 -16.88 -6.73
N HIS A 31 -17.79 -17.19 -6.78
CA HIS A 31 -18.66 -16.79 -7.90
C HIS A 31 -18.62 -15.28 -8.19
N ASP A 32 -18.60 -14.45 -7.14
CA ASP A 32 -18.59 -12.99 -7.25
C ASP A 32 -17.18 -12.38 -7.16
N GLY A 33 -16.14 -13.24 -7.19
CA GLY A 33 -14.76 -12.85 -6.98
C GLY A 33 -14.42 -12.56 -5.52
N ILE A 34 -13.30 -11.86 -5.32
CA ILE A 34 -12.86 -11.43 -3.98
C ILE A 34 -12.71 -9.92 -3.91
N GLU A 35 -12.84 -9.41 -2.70
CA GLU A 35 -12.54 -8.03 -2.34
C GLU A 35 -11.35 -7.97 -1.38
N ILE A 36 -10.47 -7.02 -1.60
CA ILE A 36 -9.33 -6.71 -0.72
C ILE A 36 -9.55 -5.30 -0.17
N LEU A 37 -9.53 -5.17 1.15
CA LEU A 37 -9.66 -3.89 1.84
C LEU A 37 -8.28 -3.24 1.91
N VAL A 38 -8.15 -2.01 1.44
CA VAL A 38 -6.86 -1.34 1.26
C VAL A 38 -6.76 -0.14 2.17
N ASP A 39 -5.73 -0.12 3.01
CA ASP A 39 -5.27 1.11 3.66
C ASP A 39 -4.65 2.01 2.59
N TYR A 40 -5.35 3.10 2.26
CA TYR A 40 -5.01 3.97 1.15
C TYR A 40 -3.61 4.59 1.30
N TYR A 41 -3.31 5.20 2.45
CA TYR A 41 -2.04 5.91 2.62
C TYR A 41 -0.86 4.93 2.65
N ASN A 42 -1.08 3.74 3.20
CA ASN A 42 -0.08 2.69 3.16
C ASN A 42 0.17 2.20 1.73
N PHE A 43 -0.88 1.94 0.96
CA PHE A 43 -0.80 1.54 -0.45
C PHE A 43 -0.11 2.59 -1.33
N VAL A 44 -0.52 3.86 -1.23
CA VAL A 44 0.03 4.94 -2.07
C VAL A 44 1.51 5.14 -1.84
N ASN A 45 1.97 5.08 -0.58
CA ASN A 45 3.40 5.20 -0.28
C ASN A 45 4.20 4.05 -0.87
N TYR A 46 3.74 2.80 -0.72
CA TYR A 46 4.37 1.64 -1.35
C TYR A 46 4.41 1.76 -2.87
N PHE A 47 3.25 2.04 -3.49
CA PHE A 47 3.10 2.11 -4.94
C PHE A 47 4.00 3.19 -5.52
N ARG A 48 4.04 4.38 -4.92
CA ARG A 48 4.87 5.49 -5.36
C ARG A 48 6.36 5.14 -5.35
N CYS A 49 6.86 4.58 -4.25
CA CYS A 49 8.27 4.21 -4.14
C CYS A 49 8.65 3.16 -5.20
N LYS A 50 7.78 2.17 -5.43
CA LYS A 50 7.99 1.16 -6.48
C LYS A 50 7.97 1.77 -7.87
N PHE A 51 6.97 2.59 -8.18
CA PHE A 51 6.81 3.29 -9.45
C PHE A 51 8.03 4.15 -9.79
N VAL A 52 8.48 5.00 -8.87
CA VAL A 52 9.63 5.90 -9.10
C VAL A 52 10.91 5.10 -9.33
N LYS A 53 11.16 4.04 -8.54
CA LYS A 53 12.34 3.17 -8.71
C LYS A 53 12.34 2.49 -10.09
N GLU A 54 11.21 1.93 -10.49
CA GLU A 54 11.09 1.25 -11.79
C GLU A 54 11.20 2.22 -12.96
N LEU A 55 10.53 3.38 -12.89
CA LEU A 55 10.60 4.40 -13.93
C LEU A 55 12.01 4.98 -14.08
N SER A 56 12.73 5.21 -12.98
CA SER A 56 14.12 5.70 -13.01
C SER A 56 15.06 4.76 -13.75
N VAL A 57 14.86 3.44 -13.58
CA VAL A 57 15.63 2.41 -14.31
C VAL A 57 15.23 2.38 -15.79
N GLN A 58 13.94 2.36 -16.10
CA GLN A 58 13.45 2.30 -17.48
C GLN A 58 13.87 3.52 -18.31
N ALA A 59 13.78 4.72 -17.73
CA ALA A 59 14.18 5.96 -18.38
C ALA A 59 15.70 6.20 -18.35
N ASN A 60 16.47 5.33 -17.68
CA ASN A 60 17.90 5.53 -17.39
C ASN A 60 18.17 6.93 -16.78
N ASN A 61 17.32 7.35 -15.84
CA ASN A 61 17.36 8.67 -15.24
C ASN A 61 17.05 8.59 -13.73
N SER A 62 18.11 8.56 -12.92
CA SER A 62 17.99 8.54 -11.46
C SER A 62 17.42 9.83 -10.85
N TYR A 63 17.37 10.94 -11.58
CA TYR A 63 16.85 12.22 -11.07
C TYR A 63 15.32 12.30 -11.07
N LEU A 64 14.61 11.33 -11.67
CA LEU A 64 13.14 11.34 -11.71
C LEU A 64 12.51 11.33 -10.30
N CYS A 65 13.20 10.76 -9.31
CA CYS A 65 12.78 10.81 -7.92
C CYS A 65 12.70 12.21 -7.31
N LEU A 66 13.46 13.16 -7.85
CA LEU A 66 13.49 14.56 -7.40
C LEU A 66 12.51 15.43 -8.20
N MET A 67 12.26 15.09 -9.47
CA MET A 67 11.40 15.87 -10.36
C MET A 67 9.91 15.75 -10.02
N GLY A 68 9.48 14.61 -9.48
CA GLY A 68 8.16 14.41 -8.87
C GLY A 68 6.93 14.55 -9.78
N ALA A 69 7.06 14.92 -11.06
CA ALA A 69 5.94 15.38 -11.88
C ALA A 69 5.36 14.37 -12.88
N GLU A 70 5.66 13.09 -12.73
CA GLU A 70 5.26 12.02 -13.67
C GLU A 70 3.81 11.55 -13.47
N TYR A 71 2.85 12.48 -13.40
CA TYR A 71 1.43 12.18 -13.10
C TYR A 71 0.76 11.33 -14.16
N VAL A 72 1.00 11.60 -15.45
CA VAL A 72 0.40 10.84 -16.56
C VAL A 72 0.89 9.38 -16.53
N SER A 73 2.19 9.20 -16.33
CA SER A 73 2.83 7.89 -16.19
C SER A 73 2.27 7.17 -14.95
N LEU A 74 2.15 7.86 -13.83
CA LEU A 74 1.56 7.32 -12.60
C LEU A 74 0.11 6.86 -12.79
N ASP A 75 -0.72 7.69 -13.44
CA ASP A 75 -2.12 7.37 -13.76
C ASP A 75 -2.24 6.11 -14.61
N LYS A 76 -1.49 6.05 -15.72
CA LYS A 76 -1.51 4.91 -16.63
C LYS A 76 -1.19 3.63 -15.86
N GLN A 77 -0.20 3.67 -14.97
CA GLN A 77 0.22 2.52 -14.19
C GLN A 77 -0.82 2.09 -13.14
N ILE A 78 -1.40 3.04 -12.39
CA ILE A 78 -2.46 2.74 -11.42
C ILE A 78 -3.66 2.14 -12.15
N CYS A 79 -4.10 2.79 -13.24
CA CYS A 79 -5.23 2.34 -14.03
C CYS A 79 -5.00 0.95 -14.62
N ASN A 80 -3.81 0.67 -15.15
CA ASN A 80 -3.45 -0.65 -15.68
C ASN A 80 -3.48 -1.72 -14.60
N MET A 81 -2.84 -1.48 -13.44
CA MET A 81 -2.82 -2.41 -12.31
C MET A 81 -4.24 -2.72 -11.82
N LEU A 82 -5.06 -1.69 -11.62
CA LEU A 82 -6.45 -1.83 -11.18
C LEU A 82 -7.30 -2.57 -12.21
N THR A 83 -7.12 -2.28 -13.50
CA THR A 83 -7.85 -2.95 -14.57
C THR A 83 -7.48 -4.43 -14.65
N LYS A 84 -6.19 -4.78 -14.52
CA LYS A 84 -5.72 -6.18 -14.45
C LYS A 84 -6.35 -6.93 -13.30
N LEU A 85 -6.38 -6.35 -12.10
CA LEU A 85 -7.04 -6.95 -10.93
C LEU A 85 -8.54 -7.16 -11.17
N LYS A 86 -9.22 -6.15 -11.73
CA LYS A 86 -10.64 -6.23 -12.08
C LYS A 86 -10.93 -7.37 -13.06
N ASN A 87 -10.06 -7.56 -14.07
CA ASN A 87 -10.17 -8.63 -15.05
C ASN A 87 -9.94 -10.02 -14.43
N CYS A 88 -9.22 -10.11 -13.32
CA CYS A 88 -9.08 -11.32 -12.51
C CYS A 88 -10.20 -11.50 -11.47
N ASN A 89 -11.27 -10.68 -11.52
CA ASN A 89 -12.35 -10.65 -10.54
C ASN A 89 -11.88 -10.34 -9.10
N ILE A 90 -10.83 -9.53 -8.97
CA ILE A 90 -10.29 -9.03 -7.71
C ILE A 90 -10.65 -7.55 -7.60
N LYS A 91 -11.47 -7.21 -6.62
CA LYS A 91 -11.87 -5.83 -6.33
C LYS A 91 -11.04 -5.29 -5.18
N LEU A 92 -10.70 -4.01 -5.26
CA LEU A 92 -10.07 -3.28 -4.15
C LEU A 92 -11.07 -2.27 -3.58
N ARG A 93 -11.05 -2.10 -2.27
CA ARG A 93 -11.84 -1.09 -1.58
C ARG A 93 -10.91 -0.25 -0.73
N PHE A 94 -10.76 1.02 -1.09
CA PHE A 94 -9.77 1.91 -0.47
C PHE A 94 -10.39 2.66 0.70
N TYR A 95 -9.69 2.73 1.82
CA TYR A 95 -10.10 3.48 2.99
C TYR A 95 -9.12 4.61 3.29
N ILE A 96 -9.66 5.81 3.46
CA ILE A 96 -8.89 7.03 3.76
C ILE A 96 -9.23 7.48 5.17
N ASP A 97 -8.21 7.71 5.98
CA ASP A 97 -8.34 8.26 7.33
C ASP A 97 -9.05 9.63 7.32
N GLY A 98 -9.67 9.95 8.47
CA GLY A 98 -10.06 11.31 8.78
C GLY A 98 -8.86 12.24 8.88
N GLY A 99 -9.09 13.53 8.64
CA GLY A 99 -8.04 14.54 8.73
C GLY A 99 -7.37 14.56 10.12
N GLN A 100 -6.07 14.86 10.17
CA GLN A 100 -5.34 14.94 11.44
C GLN A 100 -6.01 15.92 12.40
N GLY A 101 -6.18 15.51 13.65
CA GLY A 101 -6.78 16.34 14.68
C GLY A 101 -8.31 16.42 14.66
N THR A 102 -8.98 15.67 13.77
CA THR A 102 -10.44 15.50 13.81
C THR A 102 -10.91 14.76 15.08
N ASN A 103 -10.08 13.85 15.60
CA ASN A 103 -10.32 13.16 16.87
C ASN A 103 -9.36 13.68 17.97
N PRO A 104 -9.86 14.30 19.05
CA PRO A 104 -9.03 14.79 20.16
C PRO A 104 -8.25 13.70 20.91
N GLU A 105 -8.82 12.51 21.06
CA GLU A 105 -8.17 11.39 21.76
C GLU A 105 -7.02 10.84 20.94
N GLU A 106 -7.26 10.60 19.65
CA GLU A 106 -6.22 10.17 18.71
C GLU A 106 -5.12 11.22 18.59
N LYS A 107 -5.47 12.50 18.49
CA LYS A 107 -4.50 13.60 18.47
C LYS A 107 -3.55 13.52 19.65
N ARG A 108 -4.07 13.29 20.87
CA ARG A 108 -3.24 13.18 22.08
C ARG A 108 -2.29 11.99 21.99
N GLN A 109 -2.74 10.84 21.47
CA GLN A 109 -1.94 9.63 21.35
C GLN A 109 -0.90 9.71 20.22
N LYS A 110 -1.21 10.39 19.12
CA LYS A 110 -0.40 10.39 17.90
C LYS A 110 0.46 11.62 17.67
N MET A 111 0.32 12.68 18.47
CA MET A 111 1.04 13.93 18.23
C MET A 111 2.56 13.73 18.09
N GLU A 112 3.16 12.85 18.90
CA GLU A 112 4.59 12.55 18.82
C GLU A 112 4.96 11.79 17.54
N VAL A 113 4.10 10.89 17.06
CA VAL A 113 4.28 10.18 15.78
C VAL A 113 4.19 11.17 14.62
N TRP A 114 3.19 12.05 14.61
CA TRP A 114 3.02 13.06 13.58
C TRP A 114 4.19 14.04 13.56
N ARG A 115 4.67 14.50 14.72
CA ARG A 115 5.86 15.36 14.80
C ARG A 115 7.10 14.66 14.24
N ARG A 116 7.32 13.39 14.60
CA ARG A 116 8.46 12.61 14.06
C ARG A 116 8.36 12.40 12.55
N ARG A 117 7.16 12.15 12.01
CA ARG A 117 6.94 12.04 10.56
C ARG A 117 7.22 13.38 9.87
N HIS A 118 6.72 14.47 10.41
CA HIS A 118 6.98 15.81 9.88
C HIS A 118 8.47 16.15 9.85
N CYS A 119 9.23 15.86 10.92
CA CYS A 119 10.67 16.08 10.91
C CYS A 119 11.36 15.25 9.81
N ARG A 120 10.97 13.98 9.61
CA ARG A 120 11.50 13.16 8.50
C ARG A 120 11.17 13.75 7.14
N ASP A 121 9.96 14.28 6.95
CA ASP A 121 9.58 14.91 5.67
C ASP A 121 10.46 16.14 5.38
N VAL A 122 10.78 16.93 6.42
CA VAL A 122 11.73 18.06 6.31
C VAL A 122 13.15 17.57 6.01
N ASP A 123 13.62 16.52 6.67
CA ASP A 123 14.93 15.93 6.40
C ASP A 123 15.02 15.40 4.96
N SER A 124 13.99 14.72 4.47
CA SER A 124 13.89 14.25 3.07
C SER A 124 13.95 15.40 2.06
N LEU A 125 13.30 16.53 2.36
CA LEU A 125 13.38 17.73 1.52
C LEU A 125 14.81 18.29 1.48
N ASN A 126 15.49 18.34 2.63
CA ASN A 126 16.88 18.77 2.70
C ASN A 126 17.81 17.83 1.93
N ASP A 127 17.62 16.52 2.05
CA ASP A 127 18.38 15.52 1.29
C ASP A 127 18.23 15.75 -0.23
N SER A 128 17.00 16.00 -0.70
CA SER A 128 16.75 16.35 -2.11
C SER A 128 17.42 17.66 -2.54
N LEU A 129 17.39 18.68 -1.69
CA LEU A 129 18.06 19.97 -1.97
C LEU A 129 19.57 19.80 -2.08
N ASN A 130 20.19 19.03 -1.19
CA ASN A 130 21.64 18.78 -1.23
C ASN A 130 22.06 18.08 -2.54
N VAL A 131 21.24 17.18 -3.06
CA VAL A 131 21.49 16.57 -4.39
C VAL A 131 21.36 17.61 -5.51
N CYS A 132 20.30 18.43 -5.49
CA CYS A 132 20.10 19.49 -6.47
C CYS A 132 21.21 20.56 -6.46
N CYS A 133 21.80 20.83 -5.29
CA CYS A 133 22.93 21.75 -5.13
C CYS A 133 24.29 21.12 -5.51
N GLY A 134 24.35 19.80 -5.72
CA GLY A 134 25.59 19.08 -6.04
C GLY A 134 26.43 18.70 -4.81
N ASP A 135 25.91 18.89 -3.59
CA ASP A 135 26.58 18.53 -2.34
C ASP A 135 26.55 17.00 -2.09
N VAL A 136 25.57 16.30 -2.66
CA VAL A 136 25.40 14.85 -2.57
C VAL A 136 25.17 14.27 -3.97
N ASP A 137 25.90 13.20 -4.31
CA ASP A 137 25.67 12.46 -5.56
C ASP A 137 24.33 11.70 -5.51
N ILE A 138 23.56 11.74 -6.61
CA ILE A 138 22.27 11.06 -6.74
C ILE A 138 22.34 9.55 -6.45
N SER A 139 23.49 8.91 -6.70
CA SER A 139 23.71 7.50 -6.37
C SER A 139 23.69 7.20 -4.87
N ASN A 140 23.92 8.21 -4.03
CA ASN A 140 23.84 8.12 -2.57
C ASN A 140 22.46 8.54 -2.03
N PHE A 141 21.54 8.98 -2.89
CA PHE A 141 20.20 9.38 -2.48
C PHE A 141 19.35 8.16 -2.13
N ASP A 142 18.78 8.16 -0.92
CA ASP A 142 17.86 7.13 -0.49
C ASP A 142 16.52 7.28 -1.24
N MET A 143 16.30 6.40 -2.21
CA MET A 143 15.07 6.38 -3.01
C MET A 143 13.81 6.10 -2.18
N ASP A 144 13.93 5.64 -0.93
CA ASP A 144 12.78 5.53 -0.02
C ASP A 144 12.43 6.87 0.65
N ARG A 145 13.26 7.89 0.49
CA ARG A 145 13.07 9.28 0.95
C ARG A 145 12.59 10.23 -0.15
N CYS A 146 12.06 9.72 -1.26
CA CYS A 146 11.51 10.57 -2.31
C CYS A 146 10.45 11.52 -1.75
N VAL A 147 10.61 12.80 -2.04
CA VAL A 147 9.64 13.83 -1.69
C VAL A 147 8.32 13.52 -2.37
N ARG A 148 7.24 13.62 -1.61
CA ARG A 148 5.90 13.42 -2.13
C ARG A 148 5.55 14.55 -3.12
N PRO A 149 5.16 14.22 -4.36
CA PRO A 149 4.67 15.23 -5.29
C PRO A 149 3.39 15.92 -4.80
N VAL A 150 3.27 17.20 -5.08
CA VAL A 150 2.08 18.00 -4.74
C VAL A 150 0.86 17.45 -5.51
N LEU A 151 -0.32 17.40 -4.90
CA LEU A 151 -1.54 16.83 -5.53
C LEU A 151 -1.50 15.32 -5.86
N SER A 152 -0.46 14.57 -5.48
CA SER A 152 -0.37 13.14 -5.82
C SER A 152 -1.57 12.34 -5.31
N ASP A 153 -2.13 12.72 -4.15
CA ASP A 153 -3.35 12.12 -3.59
C ASP A 153 -4.57 12.34 -4.48
N ILE A 154 -4.76 13.57 -4.94
CA ILE A 154 -5.90 13.93 -5.78
C ILE A 154 -5.83 13.14 -7.08
N GLN A 155 -4.63 13.04 -7.66
CA GLN A 155 -4.38 12.29 -8.86
C GLN A 155 -4.72 10.81 -8.68
N VAL A 156 -4.12 10.14 -7.70
CA VAL A 156 -4.34 8.70 -7.43
C VAL A 156 -5.82 8.41 -7.15
N MET A 157 -6.49 9.24 -6.35
CA MET A 157 -7.92 9.08 -6.09
C MET A 157 -8.77 9.22 -7.36
N ALA A 158 -8.40 10.15 -8.26
CA ALA A 158 -9.07 10.30 -9.55
C ALA A 158 -8.88 9.05 -10.43
N SER A 159 -7.66 8.49 -10.50
CA SER A 159 -7.38 7.27 -11.25
C SER A 159 -8.19 6.09 -10.68
N ILE A 160 -8.18 5.88 -9.36
CA ILE A 160 -8.95 4.82 -8.67
C ILE A 160 -10.44 4.92 -9.01
N LYS A 161 -11.02 6.13 -8.90
CA LYS A 161 -12.44 6.36 -9.23
C LYS A 161 -12.73 6.11 -10.71
N SER A 162 -11.83 6.51 -11.61
CA SER A 162 -12.00 6.31 -13.06
C SER A 162 -12.06 4.82 -13.45
N CYS A 163 -11.35 3.96 -12.71
CA CYS A 163 -11.40 2.51 -12.89
C CYS A 163 -12.65 1.85 -12.27
N GLY A 164 -13.48 2.63 -11.55
CA GLY A 164 -14.69 2.17 -10.88
C GLY A 164 -14.45 1.44 -9.55
N PHE A 165 -13.34 1.72 -8.88
CA PHE A 165 -13.05 1.19 -7.54
C PHE A 165 -13.61 2.11 -6.46
N GLU A 166 -14.02 1.52 -5.34
CA GLU A 166 -14.66 2.25 -4.26
C GLU A 166 -13.64 2.89 -3.32
N ILE A 167 -13.92 4.14 -2.93
CA ILE A 167 -13.14 4.89 -1.94
C ILE A 167 -14.09 5.27 -0.80
N VAL A 168 -13.75 4.81 0.41
CA VAL A 168 -14.44 5.13 1.65
C VAL A 168 -13.59 6.13 2.42
N GLN A 169 -14.07 7.36 2.54
CA GLN A 169 -13.41 8.38 3.34
C GLN A 169 -14.03 8.45 4.73
N ILE A 170 -13.21 8.26 5.76
CA ILE A 170 -13.64 8.36 7.14
C ILE A 170 -13.66 9.83 7.54
N SER A 171 -14.74 10.26 8.20
CA SER A 171 -14.92 11.65 8.60
C SER A 171 -14.09 12.02 9.84
N ASN A 172 -13.80 11.05 10.69
CA ASN A 172 -13.12 11.26 11.97
C ASN A 172 -12.25 10.06 12.35
N GLY A 173 -10.96 10.33 12.59
CA GLY A 173 -9.96 9.37 13.05
C GLY A 173 -9.52 8.30 12.05
N GLU A 174 -8.89 7.22 12.55
CA GLU A 174 -8.33 6.11 11.75
C GLU A 174 -9.38 5.27 11.02
N ALA A 175 -9.03 4.80 9.83
CA ALA A 175 -9.79 3.83 9.07
C ALA A 175 -9.73 2.41 9.64
N ASP A 176 -8.75 2.08 10.50
CA ASP A 176 -8.48 0.72 10.99
C ASP A 176 -9.72 0.01 11.53
N ALA A 177 -10.50 0.70 12.38
CA ALA A 177 -11.71 0.13 12.98
C ALA A 177 -12.81 -0.13 11.92
N VAL A 178 -12.89 0.71 10.90
CA VAL A 178 -13.87 0.57 9.82
C VAL A 178 -13.46 -0.57 8.88
N ILE A 179 -12.17 -0.65 8.54
CA ILE A 179 -11.60 -1.77 7.78
C ILE A 179 -11.87 -3.10 8.52
N ALA A 180 -11.57 -3.16 9.82
CA ALA A 180 -11.78 -4.37 10.62
C ALA A 180 -13.26 -4.77 10.70
N LYS A 181 -14.17 -3.79 10.80
CA LYS A 181 -15.61 -4.04 10.77
C LYS A 181 -16.06 -4.57 9.40
N ASP A 182 -15.66 -3.92 8.32
CA ASP A 182 -16.04 -4.31 6.97
C ASP A 182 -15.48 -5.68 6.60
N PHE A 183 -14.29 -6.02 7.10
CA PHE A 183 -13.69 -7.35 6.95
C PHE A 183 -14.58 -8.46 7.49
N LEU A 184 -15.24 -8.24 8.64
CA LEU A 184 -16.13 -9.23 9.26
C LEU A 184 -17.53 -9.24 8.64
N MET A 185 -17.99 -8.11 8.13
CA MET A 185 -19.39 -7.92 7.70
C MET A 185 -19.61 -8.21 6.21
N ARG A 186 -18.55 -8.13 5.39
CA ARG A 186 -18.67 -8.25 3.92
C ARG A 186 -18.31 -9.68 3.48
N PRO A 187 -19.21 -10.39 2.77
CA PRO A 187 -19.04 -11.82 2.50
C PRO A 187 -17.92 -12.16 1.51
N ASN A 188 -17.55 -11.22 0.64
CA ASN A 188 -16.55 -11.45 -0.41
C ASN A 188 -15.16 -10.91 -0.04
N VAL A 189 -14.99 -10.37 1.18
CA VAL A 189 -13.68 -9.87 1.61
C VAL A 189 -12.76 -11.04 1.91
N TYR A 190 -11.60 -11.04 1.26
CA TYR A 190 -10.57 -12.05 1.46
C TYR A 190 -9.50 -11.58 2.44
N ALA A 191 -8.94 -10.38 2.22
CA ALA A 191 -7.79 -9.89 2.96
C ALA A 191 -7.77 -8.37 3.10
N ILE A 192 -6.92 -7.90 4.01
CA ILE A 192 -6.56 -6.49 4.19
C ILE A 192 -5.17 -6.30 3.58
N LEU A 193 -5.01 -5.32 2.69
CA LEU A 193 -3.72 -4.88 2.15
C LEU A 193 -3.25 -3.68 2.97
N SER A 194 -2.30 -3.92 3.87
CA SER A 194 -1.66 -2.89 4.68
C SER A 194 -0.35 -3.43 5.27
N SER A 195 0.52 -2.51 5.68
CA SER A 195 1.70 -2.78 6.49
C SER A 195 1.45 -2.46 7.96
N ASP A 196 0.24 -2.02 8.34
CA ASP A 196 -0.12 -1.96 9.74
C ASP A 196 -0.39 -3.39 10.26
N SER A 197 0.29 -3.75 11.35
CA SER A 197 0.27 -5.11 11.90
C SER A 197 -0.79 -5.31 12.95
N ASP A 198 -1.42 -4.24 13.43
CA ASP A 198 -2.61 -4.37 14.27
C ASP A 198 -3.74 -5.14 13.57
N PHE A 199 -3.83 -5.09 12.23
CA PHE A 199 -4.78 -5.92 11.49
C PHE A 199 -4.63 -7.42 11.73
N VAL A 200 -3.44 -7.90 12.10
CA VAL A 200 -3.16 -9.31 12.39
C VAL A 200 -3.82 -9.76 13.70
N VAL A 201 -4.14 -8.86 14.63
CA VAL A 201 -4.78 -9.25 15.90
C VAL A 201 -6.28 -9.47 15.78
N PHE A 202 -6.91 -8.96 14.72
CA PHE A 202 -8.34 -9.20 14.50
C PHE A 202 -8.60 -10.68 14.19
N LYS A 203 -9.60 -11.25 14.86
CA LYS A 203 -9.92 -12.67 14.73
C LYS A 203 -10.24 -13.02 13.27
N HIS A 204 -9.65 -14.11 12.78
CA HIS A 204 -9.83 -14.59 11.40
C HIS A 204 -9.37 -13.62 10.30
N SER A 205 -8.56 -12.62 10.63
CA SER A 205 -8.02 -11.71 9.61
C SER A 205 -6.93 -12.37 8.77
N TYR A 206 -6.88 -11.92 7.52
CA TYR A 206 -5.82 -12.18 6.56
C TYR A 206 -5.20 -10.83 6.19
N LEU A 207 -3.93 -10.64 6.49
CA LEU A 207 -3.17 -9.44 6.14
C LEU A 207 -2.23 -9.76 4.99
N ILE A 208 -2.24 -8.94 3.94
CA ILE A 208 -1.23 -8.92 2.89
C ILE A 208 -0.35 -7.70 3.16
N PRO A 209 0.90 -7.88 3.65
CA PRO A 209 1.87 -6.80 3.71
C PRO A 209 2.16 -6.28 2.29
N ASN A 210 2.33 -4.97 2.13
CA ASN A 210 2.60 -4.37 0.82
C ASN A 210 3.81 -4.98 0.09
N ASN A 211 4.88 -5.28 0.83
CA ASN A 211 6.08 -5.89 0.25
C ASN A 211 5.85 -7.32 -0.23
N PHE A 212 4.76 -7.95 0.21
CA PHE A 212 4.35 -9.31 -0.15
C PHE A 212 3.15 -9.31 -1.12
N PHE A 213 2.73 -8.14 -1.60
CA PHE A 213 1.74 -8.02 -2.67
C PHE A 213 2.43 -8.14 -4.04
N ASP A 214 1.91 -9.02 -4.88
CA ASP A 214 2.43 -9.30 -6.24
C ASP A 214 3.94 -9.63 -6.24
N MET A 215 4.31 -10.67 -5.49
CA MET A 215 5.71 -11.09 -5.29
C MET A 215 6.42 -11.46 -6.60
N ASN A 216 5.67 -11.98 -7.57
CA ASN A 216 6.18 -12.34 -8.89
C ASN A 216 6.16 -11.20 -9.91
N LYS A 217 5.70 -10.00 -9.51
CA LYS A 217 5.61 -8.82 -10.38
C LYS A 217 4.76 -9.07 -11.64
N ASN A 218 3.66 -9.79 -11.51
CA ASN A 218 2.74 -10.07 -12.61
C ASN A 218 1.80 -8.90 -12.91
N LEU A 219 1.65 -7.96 -11.96
CA LEU A 219 0.99 -6.66 -12.18
C LEU A 219 1.96 -5.60 -12.73
N GLN A 220 3.13 -6.03 -13.22
CA GLN A 220 4.25 -5.27 -13.75
C GLN A 220 3.89 -3.90 -14.34
N PHE A 221 4.73 -2.91 -14.02
CA PHE A 221 4.57 -1.51 -14.42
C PHE A 221 5.08 -1.26 -15.85
N THR A 222 4.67 -2.10 -16.80
CA THR A 222 5.05 -2.00 -18.21
C THR A 222 3.83 -1.73 -19.07
N GLU A 223 4.06 -1.05 -20.20
CA GLU A 223 3.01 -0.49 -21.08
C GLU A 223 2.15 -1.51 -21.81
N ASN A 224 2.34 -2.81 -21.57
CA ASN A 224 1.50 -3.85 -22.17
C ASN A 224 0.15 -3.89 -21.44
N ASP A 225 -0.78 -3.09 -21.96
CA ASP A 225 -2.13 -2.86 -21.44
C ASP A 225 -3.10 -4.04 -21.67
N SER A 226 -2.71 -5.09 -22.40
CA SER A 226 -3.64 -6.13 -22.87
C SER A 226 -3.51 -7.51 -22.22
N PHE A 227 -2.59 -7.72 -21.26
CA PHE A 227 -2.42 -9.03 -20.63
C PHE A 227 -3.23 -9.15 -19.33
N ILE A 228 -4.05 -10.20 -19.24
CA ILE A 228 -4.73 -10.59 -18.00
C ILE A 228 -3.80 -11.55 -17.24
N PRO A 229 -3.41 -11.23 -16.00
CA PRO A 229 -2.58 -12.12 -15.19
C PRO A 229 -3.26 -13.48 -14.99
N SER A 230 -2.53 -14.55 -15.26
CA SER A 230 -2.95 -15.91 -14.90
C SER A 230 -2.73 -16.24 -13.43
N SER A 231 -1.91 -15.44 -12.74
CA SER A 231 -1.53 -15.65 -11.34
C SER A 231 -1.09 -14.33 -10.70
N ILE A 232 -1.46 -14.11 -9.43
CA ILE A 232 -0.97 -12.98 -8.62
C ILE A 232 -0.59 -13.55 -7.25
N ILE A 233 0.70 -13.85 -7.09
CA ILE A 233 1.23 -14.47 -5.88
C ILE A 233 1.41 -13.43 -4.79
N CYS A 234 0.79 -13.69 -3.63
CA CYS A 234 0.91 -12.84 -2.45
C CYS A 234 1.28 -13.66 -1.21
N GLY A 235 2.02 -13.03 -0.30
CA GLY A 235 2.22 -13.54 1.05
C GLY A 235 1.12 -13.05 1.98
N VAL A 236 0.42 -13.97 2.65
CA VAL A 236 -0.70 -13.68 3.55
C VAL A 236 -0.36 -14.10 4.96
N ILE A 237 -0.36 -13.14 5.89
CA ILE A 237 -0.25 -13.38 7.33
C ILE A 237 -1.65 -13.69 7.86
N GLN A 238 -1.78 -14.82 8.56
CA GLN A 238 -3.07 -15.28 9.10
C GLN A 238 -3.10 -15.11 10.61
N ASN A 239 -4.14 -14.45 11.14
CA ASN A 239 -4.33 -14.30 12.58
C ASN A 239 -4.18 -15.63 13.35
N ARG A 240 -4.81 -16.71 12.87
CA ARG A 240 -4.74 -18.04 13.50
C ARG A 240 -3.30 -18.56 13.67
N LYS A 241 -2.43 -18.33 12.68
CA LYS A 241 -1.05 -18.79 12.69
C LYS A 241 -0.24 -17.99 13.71
N VAL A 242 -0.42 -16.67 13.71
CA VAL A 242 0.27 -15.77 14.65
C VAL A 242 -0.16 -16.02 16.10
N VAL A 243 -1.47 -16.15 16.37
CA VAL A 243 -1.99 -16.44 17.72
C VAL A 243 -1.50 -17.79 18.23
N SER A 244 -1.43 -18.81 17.36
CA SER A 244 -0.94 -20.15 17.75
C SER A 244 0.52 -20.17 18.22
N ARG A 245 1.30 -19.13 17.93
CA ARG A 245 2.71 -18.99 18.33
C ARG A 245 2.89 -18.17 19.61
N LEU A 246 1.85 -17.47 20.05
CA LEU A 246 1.86 -16.66 21.26
C LEU A 246 1.37 -17.43 22.50
N ASN A 247 0.81 -18.62 22.30
CA ASN A 247 0.39 -19.57 23.34
C ASN A 247 1.41 -20.69 23.47
#